data_AF-A0A814RK98-F1
#
_entry.id   AF-A0A814RK98-F1
#
_cell.length_a   1.000
_cell.length_b   1.000
_cell.length_c   1.000
_cell.angle_alpha   90.00
_cell.angle_beta   90.00
_cell.angle_gamma   90.00
#
_symmetry.space_group_name_H-M   'P 1'
#
loop_
_entity.id
_entity.type
_entity.pdbx_description
1 polymer ?
#
loop_
_entity_poly.entity_id
_entity_poly.type
_entity_poly.pdbx_seq_one_letter_code
_entity_poly.pdbx_strand_id
1 'polypeptide(L)'
;MTSFQFNTLYASGPGGECIQLVRCIEPTEQQRNDPNYLPQLAVNKDAQQRIESNFQASISVLVLVGNMGVGKSKLATLIINSFYKQHSEQSLRLFRSGAGVSGVTRGIWMWSEPLELPDG
;
A
#
# COMPACT_ATOMS: atom_id res chain seq x y z
N MET A 1 3.05 15.06 25.38
CA MET A 1 1.66 14.69 25.06
C MET A 1 1.70 13.73 23.89
N THR A 2 1.50 12.44 24.15
CA THR A 2 1.71 11.35 23.18
C THR A 2 0.36 10.95 22.61
N SER A 3 0.18 11.10 21.29
CA SER A 3 -0.92 10.48 20.57
C SER A 3 -0.49 10.23 19.12
N PHE A 4 -0.28 8.97 18.79
CA PHE A 4 -0.34 8.49 17.42
C PHE A 4 -1.27 7.29 17.41
N GLN A 5 -2.55 7.56 17.17
CA GLN A 5 -3.47 6.52 16.73
C GLN A 5 -3.47 6.50 15.20
N PHE A 6 -2.89 5.46 14.62
CA PHE A 6 -3.15 5.07 13.24
C PHE A 6 -3.98 3.80 13.26
N ASN A 7 -5.27 3.94 13.60
CA ASN A 7 -6.24 2.90 13.34
C ASN A 7 -6.91 3.20 12.00
N THR A 8 -6.55 2.43 10.98
CA THR A 8 -7.49 2.09 9.91
C THR A 8 -7.14 0.71 9.38
N LEU A 9 -7.58 -0.30 10.12
CA LEU A 9 -7.80 -1.68 9.66
C LEU A 9 -9.22 -1.77 9.13
N TYR A 10 -9.42 -2.22 7.90
CA TYR A 10 -10.58 -2.99 7.38
C TYR A 10 -10.12 -3.56 6.01
N ALA A 11 -10.27 -4.84 5.67
CA ALA A 11 -11.45 -5.68 5.87
C ALA A 11 -11.13 -7.14 6.20
N SER A 12 -12.09 -7.77 6.88
CA SER A 12 -12.16 -9.16 7.31
C SER A 12 -12.79 -10.06 6.23
N GLY A 13 -12.03 -11.04 5.74
CA GLY A 13 -12.44 -12.11 4.82
C GLY A 13 -11.19 -12.78 4.21
N PRO A 14 -11.28 -13.97 3.59
CA PRO A 14 -10.12 -14.73 3.08
C PRO A 14 -9.55 -14.16 1.77
N GLY A 15 -9.44 -12.83 1.67
CA GLY A 15 -8.92 -12.13 0.51
C GLY A 15 -7.96 -11.04 0.96
N GLY A 16 -6.90 -10.84 0.18
CA GLY A 16 -5.79 -9.96 0.53
C GLY A 16 -6.20 -8.54 0.89
N GLU A 17 -5.26 -7.82 1.49
CA GLU A 17 -5.42 -6.42 1.84
C GLU A 17 -4.24 -5.57 1.34
N CYS A 18 -4.46 -4.26 1.30
CA CYS A 18 -3.40 -3.32 0.97
C CYS A 18 -2.62 -2.97 2.23
N ILE A 19 -1.33 -3.33 2.25
CA ILE A 19 -0.43 -3.11 3.37
C ILE A 19 0.64 -2.07 3.04
N GLN A 20 1.04 -1.29 4.04
CA GLN A 20 2.18 -0.38 3.91
C GLN A 20 3.47 -1.13 4.26
N LEU A 21 4.32 -1.36 3.25
CA LEU A 21 5.60 -2.04 3.39
C LEU A 21 6.71 -1.10 3.88
N VAL A 22 6.74 0.11 3.31
CA VAL A 22 7.68 1.16 3.74
C VAL A 22 6.88 2.39 4.12
N ARG A 23 7.10 2.90 5.33
CA ARG A 23 6.50 4.14 5.81
C ARG A 23 7.48 5.29 5.74
N CYS A 24 6.97 6.48 5.41
CA CYS A 24 7.68 7.71 5.70
C CYS A 24 7.57 7.98 7.20
N ILE A 25 8.71 8.19 7.87
CA ILE A 25 8.73 8.62 9.26
C ILE A 25 8.28 10.09 9.29
N GLU A 26 7.35 10.41 10.19
CA GLU A 26 6.88 11.77 10.37
C GLU A 26 8.04 12.66 10.83
N PRO A 27 8.35 13.75 10.11
CA PRO A 27 9.43 14.65 10.50
C PRO A 27 9.09 15.38 11.79
N THR A 28 10.09 15.60 12.62
CA THR A 28 10.01 16.51 13.78
C THR A 28 9.79 17.96 13.31
N GLU A 29 9.35 18.84 14.21
CA GLU A 29 9.15 20.26 13.85
C GLU A 29 10.43 20.92 13.31
N GLN A 30 11.59 20.60 13.87
CA GLN A 30 12.87 21.09 13.37
C GLN A 30 13.15 20.59 11.94
N GLN A 31 12.89 19.32 11.67
CA GLN A 31 13.07 18.72 10.35
C GLN A 31 12.11 19.29 9.30
N ARG A 32 10.88 19.64 9.69
CA ARG A 32 9.89 20.26 8.78
C ARG A 32 10.34 21.63 8.27
N ASN A 33 11.16 22.33 9.04
CA ASN A 33 11.63 23.68 8.72
C ASN A 33 13.02 23.68 8.05
N ASP A 34 13.68 22.53 7.92
CA ASP A 34 14.97 22.42 7.23
C ASP A 34 14.75 22.27 5.71
N PRO A 35 15.19 23.23 4.89
CA PRO A 35 15.04 23.16 3.43
C PRO A 35 15.81 22.00 2.78
N ASN A 36 16.79 21.43 3.49
CA ASN A 36 17.57 20.29 3.01
C ASN A 36 17.10 18.96 3.62
N TYR A 37 15.97 18.94 4.35
CA TYR A 37 15.47 17.73 4.97
C TYR A 37 15.16 16.65 3.93
N LEU A 38 15.82 15.50 4.08
CA LEU A 38 15.52 14.30 3.33
C LEU A 38 14.56 13.41 4.16
N PRO A 39 13.38 13.05 3.63
CA PRO A 39 12.43 12.19 4.32
C PRO A 39 13.05 10.86 4.74
N GLN A 40 12.91 10.52 6.03
CA GLN A 40 13.36 9.24 6.54
C GLN A 40 12.32 8.14 6.24
N LEU A 41 12.81 6.95 5.92
CA LEU A 41 11.99 5.78 5.58
C LEU A 41 12.23 4.66 6.59
N ALA A 42 11.17 3.93 6.93
CA ALA A 42 11.27 2.71 7.75
C ALA A 42 10.49 1.56 7.11
N VAL A 43 11.08 0.36 7.16
CA VAL A 43 10.38 -0.87 6.80
C VAL A 43 9.38 -1.21 7.90
N ASN A 44 8.15 -1.52 7.50
CA ASN A 44 7.15 -2.10 8.39
C ASN A 44 7.46 -3.58 8.59
N LYS A 45 7.95 -3.94 9.78
CA LYS A 45 8.38 -5.30 10.10
C LYS A 45 7.23 -6.32 10.08
N ASP A 46 6.04 -5.91 10.47
CA ASP A 46 4.86 -6.78 10.44
C ASP A 46 4.44 -7.08 8.99
N ALA A 47 4.49 -6.07 8.12
CA ALA A 47 4.24 -6.25 6.68
C ALA A 47 5.32 -7.12 6.02
N GLN A 48 6.58 -6.91 6.38
CA GLN A 48 7.70 -7.73 5.90
C GLN A 48 7.49 -9.20 6.27
N GLN A 49 7.17 -9.49 7.53
CA GLN A 49 6.95 -10.87 7.98
C GLN A 49 5.77 -11.54 7.25
N ARG A 50 4.69 -10.80 6.99
CA ARG A 50 3.55 -11.31 6.21
C ARG A 50 3.91 -11.63 4.76
N ILE A 51 4.75 -10.81 4.14
CA ILE A 51 5.23 -11.09 2.78
C ILE A 51 6.11 -12.33 2.80
N GLU A 52 7.04 -12.42 3.75
CA GLU A 52 7.91 -13.58 3.90
C GLU A 52 7.12 -14.88 4.19
N SER A 53 5.96 -14.80 4.86
CA SER A 53 5.09 -15.96 5.08
C SER A 53 4.26 -16.34 3.85
N ASN A 54 3.75 -15.35 3.10
CA ASN A 54 2.77 -15.57 2.03
C ASN A 54 3.40 -15.81 0.66
N PHE A 55 4.63 -15.33 0.44
CA PHE A 55 5.30 -15.37 -0.87
C PHE A 55 6.49 -16.33 -0.83
N GLN A 56 6.20 -17.64 -0.79
CA GLN A 56 7.21 -18.70 -0.67
C GLN A 56 7.83 -19.15 -2.01
N ALA A 57 7.29 -18.69 -3.14
CA ALA A 57 7.73 -19.05 -4.48
C ALA A 57 8.41 -17.86 -5.19
N SER A 58 9.03 -18.11 -6.33
CA SER A 58 9.50 -17.05 -7.23
C SER A 58 8.33 -16.14 -7.62
N ILE A 59 8.48 -14.84 -7.39
CA ILE A 59 7.43 -13.85 -7.63
C ILE A 59 7.83 -12.87 -8.71
N SER A 60 6.83 -12.46 -9.50
CA SER A 60 6.92 -11.29 -10.36
C SER A 60 6.35 -10.09 -9.63
N VAL A 61 7.11 -8.99 -9.57
CA VAL A 61 6.69 -7.77 -8.87
C VAL A 61 6.32 -6.70 -9.89
N LEU A 62 5.08 -6.22 -9.84
CA LEU A 62 4.62 -5.07 -10.61
C LEU A 62 4.65 -3.80 -9.73
N VAL A 63 5.40 -2.79 -10.17
CA VAL A 63 5.52 -1.52 -9.44
C VAL A 63 4.96 -0.36 -10.26
N LEU A 64 4.05 0.40 -9.69
CA LEU A 64 3.51 1.62 -10.30
C LEU A 64 4.17 2.86 -9.70
N VAL A 65 5.08 3.49 -10.45
CA VAL A 65 5.83 4.70 -10.03
C VAL A 65 5.41 5.89 -10.89
N GLY A 66 5.40 7.09 -10.31
CA GLY A 66 5.14 8.33 -11.04
C GLY A 66 4.66 9.45 -10.12
N ASN A 67 4.43 10.63 -10.71
CA ASN A 67 4.04 11.84 -9.98
C ASN A 67 2.75 11.66 -9.15
N MET A 68 2.58 12.45 -8.09
CA MET A 68 1.32 12.52 -7.34
C MET A 68 0.16 12.92 -8.26
N GLY A 69 -1.04 12.39 -8.01
CA GLY A 69 -2.27 12.81 -8.70
C GLY A 69 -2.56 12.10 -10.03
N VAL A 70 -1.66 11.27 -10.54
CA VAL A 70 -1.83 10.60 -11.86
C VAL A 70 -2.64 9.28 -11.82
N GLY A 71 -3.39 9.02 -10.75
CA GLY A 71 -4.31 7.87 -10.68
C GLY A 71 -3.68 6.49 -10.45
N LYS A 72 -2.42 6.38 -10.00
CA LYS A 72 -1.74 5.09 -9.75
C LYS A 72 -2.50 4.15 -8.81
N SER A 73 -2.98 4.64 -7.66
CA SER A 73 -3.78 3.84 -6.72
C SER A 73 -5.07 3.31 -7.36
N LYS A 74 -5.69 4.11 -8.25
CA LYS A 74 -6.88 3.70 -9.00
C LYS A 74 -6.53 2.58 -9.98
N LEU A 75 -5.42 2.70 -10.72
CA LEU A 75 -4.95 1.65 -11.62
C LEU A 75 -4.58 0.36 -10.87
N ALA A 76 -3.83 0.46 -9.75
CA ALA A 76 -3.52 -0.69 -8.90
C ALA A 76 -4.79 -1.42 -8.46
N THR A 77 -5.79 -0.67 -7.98
CA THR A 77 -7.08 -1.24 -7.57
C THR A 77 -7.79 -1.93 -8.74
N LEU A 78 -7.75 -1.38 -9.95
CA LEU A 78 -8.32 -2.01 -11.15
C LEU A 78 -7.60 -3.31 -11.52
N ILE A 79 -6.27 -3.34 -11.43
CA ILE A 79 -5.46 -4.55 -11.66
C ILE A 79 -5.88 -5.62 -10.67
N ILE A 80 -5.85 -5.34 -9.36
CA ILE A 80 -6.27 -6.32 -8.37
C ILE A 80 -7.71 -6.80 -8.64
N ASN A 81 -8.64 -5.87 -8.86
CA ASN A 81 -10.02 -6.23 -9.18
C ASN A 81 -10.13 -7.08 -10.45
N SER A 82 -9.27 -6.93 -11.46
CA SER A 82 -9.32 -7.82 -12.64
C SER A 82 -8.94 -9.27 -12.32
N PHE A 83 -8.08 -9.51 -11.33
CA PHE A 83 -7.77 -10.86 -10.84
C PHE A 83 -8.92 -11.43 -9.99
N TYR A 84 -9.57 -10.61 -9.16
CA TYR A 84 -10.67 -11.06 -8.29
C TYR A 84 -12.07 -11.02 -8.91
N LYS A 85 -12.27 -10.35 -10.06
CA LYS A 85 -13.58 -10.22 -10.75
C LYS A 85 -14.14 -11.54 -11.30
N GLN A 86 -13.41 -12.66 -11.19
CA GLN A 86 -14.02 -13.98 -11.37
C GLN A 86 -14.92 -14.40 -10.18
N HIS A 87 -14.92 -13.70 -9.03
CA HIS A 87 -15.58 -14.21 -7.82
C HIS A 87 -16.52 -13.28 -7.00
N SER A 88 -16.63 -11.96 -7.21
CA SER A 88 -17.73 -11.19 -6.58
C SER A 88 -17.99 -9.78 -7.14
N GLU A 89 -19.23 -9.31 -7.03
CA GLU A 89 -19.68 -7.95 -7.42
C GLU A 89 -19.23 -6.82 -6.47
N GLN A 90 -18.42 -7.10 -5.44
CA GLN A 90 -18.00 -6.08 -4.48
C GLN A 90 -16.76 -5.33 -4.98
N SER A 91 -16.94 -4.03 -5.23
CA SER A 91 -15.85 -3.09 -5.52
C SER A 91 -14.96 -2.93 -4.29
N LEU A 92 -13.89 -3.72 -4.23
CA LEU A 92 -12.86 -3.58 -3.22
C LEU A 92 -12.14 -2.23 -3.42
N ARG A 93 -12.24 -1.31 -2.45
CA ARG A 93 -11.40 -0.09 -2.41
C ARG A 93 -10.08 -0.43 -1.72
N LEU A 94 -9.12 -0.87 -2.51
CA LEU A 94 -7.90 -1.50 -1.98
C LEU A 94 -6.79 -0.48 -1.70
N PHE A 95 -6.49 0.40 -2.64
CA PHE A 95 -5.48 1.44 -2.43
C PHE A 95 -6.14 2.78 -2.12
N ARG A 96 -5.62 3.48 -1.10
CA ARG A 96 -6.06 4.84 -0.77
C ARG A 96 -5.94 5.73 -2.01
N SER A 97 -7.03 6.40 -2.36
CA SER A 97 -7.10 7.35 -3.47
C SER A 97 -7.91 8.57 -3.03
N GLY A 98 -7.40 9.77 -3.27
CA GLY A 98 -8.12 11.02 -3.04
C GLY A 98 -7.53 12.17 -3.85
N ALA A 99 -8.32 13.22 -4.06
CA ALA A 99 -7.90 14.41 -4.82
C ALA A 99 -7.05 15.38 -4.00
N GLY A 100 -6.95 15.22 -2.68
CA GLY A 100 -6.18 16.08 -1.77
C GLY A 100 -4.86 15.46 -1.32
N VAL A 101 -3.96 16.29 -0.78
CA VAL A 101 -2.63 15.90 -0.24
C VAL A 101 -2.73 14.85 0.88
N SER A 102 -3.84 14.84 1.61
CA SER A 102 -4.18 13.83 2.64
C SER A 102 -4.61 12.48 2.06
N GLY A 103 -4.99 12.43 0.78
CA GLY A 103 -5.41 11.21 0.06
C GLY A 103 -4.28 10.52 -0.71
N VAL A 104 -3.02 10.95 -0.50
CA VAL A 104 -1.86 10.48 -1.25
C VAL A 104 -1.17 9.35 -0.50
N THR A 105 -0.94 8.26 -1.22
CA THR A 105 -0.09 7.14 -0.81
C THR A 105 1.35 7.64 -0.55
N ARG A 106 1.79 7.61 0.71
CA ARG A 106 3.17 7.92 1.12
C ARG A 106 3.92 6.64 1.47
N GLY A 107 5.18 6.55 1.04
CA GLY A 107 5.98 5.33 1.16
C GLY A 107 5.59 4.27 0.13
N ILE A 108 5.87 3.00 0.42
CA ILE A 108 5.61 1.87 -0.48
C ILE A 108 4.45 1.05 0.07
N TRP A 109 3.46 0.80 -0.78
CA TRP A 109 2.26 0.03 -0.47
C TRP A 109 2.14 -1.14 -1.42
N MET A 110 1.62 -2.26 -0.92
CA MET A 110 1.64 -3.54 -1.60
C MET A 110 0.37 -4.33 -1.30
N TRP A 111 -0.01 -5.22 -2.22
CA TRP A 111 -1.04 -6.23 -2.00
C TRP A 111 -0.46 -7.39 -1.16
N SER A 112 -1.14 -7.79 -0.09
CA SER A 112 -0.59 -8.74 0.90
C SER A 112 -0.60 -10.21 0.49
N GLU A 113 -1.16 -10.52 -0.68
CA GLU A 113 -1.30 -11.89 -1.20
C GLU A 113 -0.73 -11.99 -2.62
N PRO A 114 -0.20 -13.16 -3.01
CA PRO A 114 0.13 -13.40 -4.40
C PRO A 114 -1.12 -13.34 -5.27
N LEU A 115 -0.99 -12.74 -6.45
CA LEU A 115 -2.00 -12.83 -7.49
C LEU A 115 -1.63 -13.99 -8.40
N GLU A 116 -2.50 -14.99 -8.47
CA GLU A 116 -2.34 -16.11 -9.37
C GLU A 116 -2.86 -15.72 -10.75
N LEU A 117 -2.04 -15.95 -11.78
CA LEU A 117 -2.53 -15.85 -13.15
C LEU A 117 -3.46 -17.04 -13.39
N PRO A 118 -4.69 -16.83 -13.89
CA PRO A 118 -5.55 -17.95 -14.28
C PRO A 118 -4.83 -18.72 -15.39
N ASP A 119 -4.47 -19.97 -15.08
CA ASP A 119 -3.80 -20.99 -15.90
C ASP A 119 -3.14 -20.48 -17.20
N GLY A 120 -1.80 -20.43 -17.18
CA GLY A 120 -0.99 -20.42 -18.40
C GLY A 120 -0.97 -21.79 -19.08
#